data_AF-A0A031LM61-F1
#
_entry.id   AF-A0A031LM61-F1
#
_cell.length_a   1.000
_cell.length_b   1.000
_cell.length_c   1.000
_cell.angle_alpha   90.00
_cell.angle_beta   90.00
_cell.angle_gamma   90.00
#
_symmetry.space_group_name_H-M   'P 1'
#
loop_
_entity.id
_entity.type
_entity.pdbx_description
1 polymer ?
#
loop_
_entity_poly.entity_id
_entity_poly.type
_entity_poly.pdbx_seq_one_letter_code
_entity_poly.pdbx_strand_id
1 'polypeptide(L)'
;MPKPFLRSNSFRKIKVRLPSGKTIVHYERKRNGVAHCAICHKPLRAVPTNQVNKYSRKEKRPERQYGGYLCHKCLEELIKLSMRGTS
;
A
#
# COMPACT_ATOMS: atom_id res chain seq x y z
N MET A 1 18.94 -27.61 -5.56
CA MET A 1 17.87 -27.09 -4.66
C MET A 1 17.91 -25.56 -4.65
N PRO A 2 16.78 -24.82 -4.66
CA PRO A 2 16.80 -23.35 -4.58
C PRO A 2 17.47 -22.87 -3.28
N LYS A 3 18.06 -21.66 -3.29
CA LYS A 3 18.64 -21.05 -2.09
C LYS A 3 17.60 -21.03 -0.95
N PRO A 4 17.98 -21.24 0.32
CA PRO A 4 17.02 -21.37 1.43
C PRO A 4 16.01 -20.22 1.52
N PHE A 5 16.45 -18.98 1.34
CA PHE A 5 15.57 -17.80 1.39
C PHE A 5 14.54 -17.72 0.25
N LEU A 6 14.75 -18.43 -0.87
CA LEU A 6 13.81 -18.49 -2.00
C LEU A 6 12.74 -19.58 -1.81
N ARG A 7 12.90 -20.44 -0.80
CA ARG A 7 11.92 -21.48 -0.49
C ARG A 7 10.72 -20.90 0.26
N SER A 8 10.97 -19.91 1.12
CA SER A 8 9.96 -19.28 1.97
C SER A 8 8.90 -18.50 1.18
N ASN A 9 7.80 -18.20 1.86
CA ASN A 9 6.66 -17.46 1.30
C ASN A 9 6.86 -15.94 1.31
N SER A 10 8.05 -15.41 1.58
CA SER A 10 8.31 -13.96 1.54
C SER A 10 8.36 -13.43 0.10
N PHE A 11 8.90 -14.23 -0.82
CA PHE A 11 8.95 -13.92 -2.25
C PHE A 11 7.78 -14.56 -2.99
N ARG A 12 7.17 -13.80 -3.91
CA ARG A 12 6.23 -14.29 -4.91
C ARG A 12 7.03 -14.98 -6.03
N LYS A 13 6.64 -16.22 -6.35
CA LYS A 13 7.25 -17.04 -7.42
C LYS A 13 6.40 -16.89 -8.68
N ILE A 14 6.98 -16.38 -9.76
CA ILE A 14 6.30 -16.16 -11.04
C ILE A 14 6.97 -17.02 -12.09
N LYS A 15 6.23 -17.95 -12.69
CA LYS A 15 6.72 -18.75 -13.81
C LYS A 15 6.60 -17.90 -15.07
N VAL A 16 7.73 -17.58 -15.69
CA VAL A 16 7.81 -16.79 -16.92
C VAL A 16 8.42 -17.66 -18.01
N ARG A 17 7.85 -17.60 -19.21
CA ARG A 17 8.40 -18.25 -20.40
C ARG A 17 9.31 -17.26 -21.10
N LEU A 18 10.58 -17.62 -21.25
CA LEU A 18 11.56 -16.80 -21.96
C LEU A 18 11.34 -16.90 -23.47
N PRO A 19 11.82 -15.91 -24.26
CA PRO A 19 11.78 -15.97 -25.73
C PRO A 19 12.45 -17.23 -26.30
N SER A 20 13.47 -17.76 -25.62
CA SER A 20 14.16 -19.02 -25.95
C SER A 20 13.33 -20.29 -25.69
N GLY A 21 12.08 -20.17 -25.23
CA GLY A 21 11.16 -21.28 -24.96
C GLY A 21 11.32 -21.95 -23.58
N LYS A 22 12.39 -21.62 -22.85
CA LYS A 22 12.63 -22.10 -21.48
C LYS A 22 11.67 -21.44 -20.48
N THR A 23 11.18 -22.19 -19.51
CA THR A 23 10.34 -21.64 -18.42
C THR A 23 11.19 -21.47 -17.16
N ILE A 24 11.29 -20.25 -16.64
CA ILE A 24 12.10 -19.90 -15.47
C ILE A 24 11.20 -19.29 -14.39
N VAL A 25 11.60 -19.44 -13.11
CA VAL A 25 10.93 -18.81 -11.97
C VAL A 25 11.59 -17.48 -11.62
N HIS A 26 10.87 -16.37 -11.80
CA HIS A 26 11.25 -15.07 -11.26
C HIS A 26 10.74 -14.94 -9.82
N TYR A 27 11.59 -14.38 -8.96
CA TYR A 27 11.27 -14.12 -7.55
C TYR A 27 11.12 -12.61 -7.34
N GLU A 28 9.92 -12.18 -6.98
CA GLU A 28 9.60 -10.78 -6.68
C GLU A 28 9.13 -10.63 -5.23
N ARG A 29 9.26 -9.44 -4.64
CA ARG A 29 8.62 -9.19 -3.35
C ARG A 29 7.10 -9.21 -3.47
N LYS A 30 6.41 -9.70 -2.44
CA LYS A 30 4.95 -9.66 -2.37
C LYS A 30 4.43 -8.22 -2.44
N ARG A 31 3.26 -8.05 -3.04
CA ARG A 31 2.56 -6.77 -3.03
C ARG A 31 2.04 -6.51 -1.62
N ASN A 32 2.23 -5.27 -1.17
CA ASN A 32 1.64 -4.80 0.08
C ASN A 32 0.11 -4.67 -0.10
N GLY A 33 -0.60 -4.84 1.01
CA GLY A 33 -2.05 -4.60 1.06
C GLY A 33 -2.42 -3.15 0.78
N VAL A 34 -3.72 -2.87 0.71
CA VAL A 34 -4.23 -1.50 0.57
C VAL A 34 -4.03 -0.76 1.89
N ALA A 35 -3.83 0.55 1.84
CA ALA A 35 -3.76 1.37 3.05
C ALA A 35 -5.17 1.50 3.66
N HIS A 36 -5.26 1.48 4.99
CA HIS A 36 -6.52 1.56 5.71
C HIS A 36 -6.61 2.84 6.54
N CYS A 37 -7.82 3.36 6.72
CA CYS A 37 -8.08 4.45 7.65
C CYS A 37 -7.83 3.99 9.10
N ALA A 38 -7.22 4.84 9.92
CA ALA A 38 -6.96 4.51 11.33
C ALA A 38 -8.23 4.34 12.17
N ILE A 39 -9.32 5.06 11.84
CA ILE A 39 -10.56 5.06 12.64
C ILE A 39 -11.56 4.02 12.13
N CYS A 40 -11.89 4.10 10.84
CA CYS A 40 -12.95 3.27 10.26
C CYS A 40 -12.44 2.04 9.49
N HIS A 41 -11.12 1.85 9.39
CA HIS A 41 -10.46 0.76 8.65
C HIS A 41 -10.85 0.62 7.16
N LYS A 42 -11.59 1.58 6.61
CA LYS A 42 -11.94 1.62 5.19
C LYS A 42 -10.67 1.82 4.34
N PRO A 43 -10.61 1.22 3.14
CA PRO A 43 -9.47 1.38 2.25
C PRO A 43 -9.32 2.86 1.85
N LEU A 44 -8.10 3.37 1.97
CA LEU A 44 -7.73 4.72 1.55
C LEU A 44 -7.49 4.74 0.05
N ARG A 45 -8.13 5.71 -0.60
CA ARG A 45 -7.93 6.00 -2.03
C ARG A 45 -6.73 6.93 -2.19
N ALA A 46 -6.04 6.82 -3.33
CA ALA A 46 -4.90 7.66 -3.71
C ALA A 46 -3.64 7.54 -2.84
N VAL A 47 -3.47 6.45 -2.09
CA VAL A 47 -2.23 6.16 -1.34
C VAL A 47 -1.55 4.94 -1.98
N PRO A 48 -0.41 5.10 -2.66
CA PRO A 48 0.35 3.97 -3.17
C PRO A 48 0.97 3.20 -1.99
N THR A 49 0.71 1.89 -1.92
CA THR A 49 1.31 1.02 -0.88
C THR A 49 2.49 0.20 -1.38
N ASN A 50 2.58 0.00 -2.69
CA ASN A 50 3.67 -0.73 -3.32
C ASN A 50 4.78 0.23 -3.74
N GLN A 51 6.04 -0.16 -3.51
CA GLN A 51 7.21 0.58 -4.01
C GLN A 51 7.22 2.08 -3.63
N VAL A 52 6.74 2.43 -2.43
CA VAL A 52 6.56 3.81 -1.93
C VAL A 52 7.83 4.67 -2.08
N ASN A 53 9.01 4.05 -2.04
CA ASN A 53 10.29 4.76 -2.17
C ASN A 53 10.52 5.38 -3.56
N LYS A 54 9.85 4.89 -4.61
CA LYS A 54 10.00 5.40 -5.98
C LYS A 54 9.20 6.67 -6.27
N TYR A 55 8.14 6.92 -5.49
CA TYR A 55 7.22 8.02 -5.72
C TYR A 55 7.74 9.33 -5.12
N SER A 56 7.32 10.46 -5.69
CA SER A 56 7.59 11.78 -5.12
C SER A 56 6.80 12.02 -3.82
N ARG A 57 7.15 13.04 -3.03
CA ARG A 57 6.43 13.34 -1.78
C ARG A 57 4.94 13.64 -1.99
N LYS A 58 4.59 14.22 -3.15
CA LYS A 58 3.20 14.55 -3.52
C LYS A 58 2.42 13.31 -3.97
N GLU A 59 3.03 12.41 -4.72
CA GLU A 59 2.39 11.17 -5.17
C GLU A 59 2.10 10.18 -4.03
N LYS A 60 2.89 10.24 -2.95
CA LYS A 60 2.72 9.33 -1.80
C LYS A 60 1.43 9.57 -1.01
N ARG A 61 0.88 10.79 -1.04
CA ARG A 61 -0.25 11.16 -0.18
C ARG A 61 -1.11 12.28 -0.80
N PRO A 62 -2.42 12.30 -0.51
CA PRO A 62 -3.25 13.47 -0.77
C PRO A 62 -2.74 14.73 -0.04
N GLU A 63 -2.94 15.90 -0.63
CA GLU A 63 -2.49 17.19 -0.06
C GLU A 63 -3.33 17.68 1.13
N ARG A 64 -4.54 17.14 1.34
CA ARG A 64 -5.38 17.47 2.50
C ARG A 64 -4.73 17.11 3.84
N GLN A 65 -5.21 17.75 4.91
CA GLN A 65 -4.84 17.41 6.28
C GLN A 65 -5.09 15.93 6.59
N TYR A 66 -4.19 15.31 7.36
CA TYR A 66 -4.18 13.87 7.65
C TYR A 66 -4.33 12.96 6.40
N GLY A 67 -3.88 13.46 5.24
CA GLY A 67 -3.88 12.74 3.97
C GLY A 67 -3.00 11.50 4.04
N GLY A 68 -3.60 10.35 3.73
CA GLY A 68 -2.91 9.05 3.80
C GLY A 68 -3.03 8.32 5.13
N TYR A 69 -3.71 8.91 6.13
CA TYR A 69 -3.96 8.29 7.43
C TYR A 69 -5.45 8.19 7.76
N LEU A 70 -6.20 9.28 7.55
CA LEU A 70 -7.66 9.33 7.73
C LEU A 70 -8.38 9.32 6.38
N CYS A 71 -9.61 8.82 6.33
CA CYS A 71 -10.50 9.01 5.18
C CYS A 71 -11.17 10.41 5.23
N HIS A 72 -11.76 10.85 4.11
CA HIS A 72 -12.42 12.17 4.03
C HIS A 72 -13.57 12.30 5.04
N LYS A 73 -14.41 11.27 5.18
CA LYS A 73 -15.57 11.28 6.09
C LYS A 73 -15.16 11.45 7.55
N CYS A 74 -14.23 10.64 8.03
CA CYS A 74 -13.76 10.74 9.42
C CYS A 74 -13.07 12.08 9.68
N LEU A 75 -12.37 12.64 8.70
CA LEU A 75 -11.76 13.96 8.83
C LEU A 75 -12.83 15.06 8.92
N GLU A 76 -13.86 15.01 8.09
CA GLU A 76 -14.98 15.97 8.14
C GLU A 76 -15.71 15.91 9.48
N GLU A 77 -15.96 14.72 10.01
CA GLU A 77 -16.59 14.51 11.32
C GLU A 77 -15.73 15.09 12.45
N LEU A 78 -14.42 14.83 12.44
CA LEU A 78 -13.50 15.36 13.45
C LEU A 78 -13.40 16.89 13.41
N ILE A 79 -13.38 17.49 12.23
CA ILE A 79 -13.38 18.96 12.09
C ILE A 79 -14.69 19.54 12.63
N LYS A 80 -15.83 18.90 12.37
CA LYS A 80 -17.11 19.37 12.91
C LYS A 80 -17.17 19.24 14.43
N LEU A 81 -16.67 18.12 14.98
CA LEU A 81 -16.60 17.88 16.42
C LEU A 81 -15.71 18.90 17.12
N SER A 82 -14.52 19.18 16.59
CA SER A 82 -13.60 20.15 17.17
C SER A 82 -14.18 21.56 17.18
N MET A 83 -14.89 21.96 16.13
CA MET A 83 -15.53 23.28 16.04
C MET A 83 -16.74 23.42 16.96
N ARG A 84 -17.46 22.32 17.25
CA ARG A 84 -18.62 22.33 18.16
C ARG A 84 -18.22 22.39 19.63
N GLY A 85 -16.94 22.22 19.95
CA GLY A 85 -16.45 22.22 21.34
C GLY A 85 -16.93 21.01 22.16
N THR A 86 -17.54 20.03 21.53
CA THR A 86 -17.91 18.77 22.17
C THR A 86 -16.67 17.88 22.19
N SER A 87 -15.88 18.03 23.26
CA SER A 87 -14.82 17.10 23.66
C SER A 87 -15.42 15.80 24.18
#